data_AF-A0A421AY35-F1
#
_entry.id   AF-A0A421AY35-F1
#
_cell.length_a   1.000
_cell.length_b   1.000
_cell.length_c   1.000
_cell.angle_alpha   90.00
_cell.angle_beta   90.00
_cell.angle_gamma   90.00
#
_symmetry.space_group_name_H-M   'P 1'
#
loop_
_entity.id
_entity.type
_entity.pdbx_description
1 polymer ?
#
loop_
_entity_poly.entity_id
_entity_poly.type
_entity_poly.pdbx_seq_one_letter_code
_entity_poly.pdbx_strand_id
1 'polypeptide(L)'
;MGHITKARIAFTAAAAFTALIATGTPALAVAAPGTAHIGSANLVRLGIPTTLQPIAQCSVTGPSTGSSGVVSAAGVKFGGGTSTCTTRVVDADEGLTETKSEATGSNFELSALVLLGGPRIKIGTWKVSCVGDNDGSTAGWSFGGLTGLAALPNPLPSNYVRELKGSLNENLATITFKEVITPTDGSITLNVAHIRFLPPSGISGDVLVGATTCSPTP
;
A
#
# COMPACT_ATOMS: atom_id res chain seq x y z
N MET A 1 21.11 53.17 -48.87
CA MET A 1 21.26 51.98 -48.00
C MET A 1 21.47 50.77 -48.90
N GLY A 2 22.73 50.39 -49.11
CA GLY A 2 23.15 49.40 -50.10
C GLY A 2 23.90 48.24 -49.46
N HIS A 3 23.74 47.07 -50.06
CA HIS A 3 24.39 45.79 -49.75
C HIS A 3 25.93 45.87 -49.75
N ILE A 4 26.59 44.98 -49.00
CA ILE A 4 27.45 43.87 -49.50
C ILE A 4 28.42 43.37 -48.40
N THR A 5 28.40 42.05 -48.29
CA THR A 5 29.16 41.06 -47.52
C THR A 5 30.70 41.12 -47.64
N LYS A 6 31.41 40.68 -46.57
CA LYS A 6 32.64 39.83 -46.50
C LYS A 6 33.42 40.19 -45.21
N ALA A 7 34.19 39.35 -44.54
CA ALA A 7 34.36 37.91 -44.43
C ALA A 7 35.50 37.74 -43.39
N ARG A 8 35.38 36.76 -42.48
CA ARG A 8 36.46 36.05 -41.74
C ARG A 8 37.41 36.88 -40.86
N ILE A 9 37.54 36.47 -39.59
CA ILE A 9 38.80 35.98 -38.98
C ILE A 9 38.44 35.30 -37.65
N ALA A 10 38.99 34.10 -37.47
CA ALA A 10 38.84 33.19 -36.35
C ALA A 10 39.50 33.73 -35.07
N PHE A 11 39.04 33.30 -33.89
CA PHE A 11 39.92 32.92 -32.78
C PHE A 11 39.20 31.95 -31.81
N THR A 12 39.99 31.01 -31.35
CA THR A 12 39.75 29.81 -30.55
C THR A 12 39.40 30.04 -29.08
N ALA A 13 38.75 29.02 -28.51
CA ALA A 13 38.84 28.53 -27.12
C ALA A 13 38.17 29.30 -25.98
N ALA A 14 37.14 28.69 -25.37
CA ALA A 14 37.27 28.01 -24.08
C ALA A 14 35.91 27.42 -23.67
N ALA A 15 35.87 26.10 -23.50
CA ALA A 15 34.75 25.38 -22.93
C ALA A 15 34.69 25.63 -21.41
N ALA A 16 33.53 26.02 -20.91
CA ALA A 16 33.20 25.94 -19.48
C ALA A 16 31.79 25.36 -19.35
N PHE A 17 31.69 24.03 -19.41
CA PHE A 17 30.51 23.31 -18.93
C PHE A 17 30.63 23.22 -17.41
N THR A 18 29.93 24.10 -16.69
CA THR A 18 29.67 23.95 -15.27
C THR A 18 28.67 22.81 -15.09
N ALA A 19 29.17 21.61 -14.82
CA ALA A 19 28.36 20.49 -14.37
C ALA A 19 27.80 20.82 -12.97
N LEU A 20 26.52 21.17 -12.92
CA LEU A 20 25.79 21.30 -11.66
C LEU A 20 25.54 19.88 -11.12
N ILE A 21 26.44 19.41 -10.26
CA ILE A 21 26.29 18.13 -9.57
C ILE A 21 25.25 18.35 -8.49
N ALA A 22 23.97 18.10 -8.81
CA ALA A 22 22.92 17.97 -7.82
C ALA A 22 23.20 16.70 -7.01
N THR A 23 23.89 16.85 -5.87
CA THR A 23 23.95 15.81 -4.85
C THR A 23 22.55 15.69 -4.24
N GLY A 24 21.68 14.94 -4.89
CA GLY A 24 20.44 14.47 -4.27
C GLY A 24 20.83 13.59 -3.09
N THR A 25 20.77 14.14 -1.87
CA THR A 25 20.69 13.29 -0.69
C THR A 25 19.52 12.34 -0.91
N PRO A 26 19.68 11.02 -0.75
CA PRO A 26 18.53 10.14 -0.76
C PRO A 26 17.59 10.67 0.31
N ALA A 27 16.38 11.05 -0.08
CA ALA A 27 15.32 11.28 0.88
C ALA A 27 15.15 9.95 1.61
N LEU A 28 15.69 9.87 2.83
CA LEU A 28 15.31 8.83 3.76
C LEU A 28 13.81 9.05 3.92
N ALA A 29 13.01 8.20 3.29
CA ALA A 29 11.59 8.15 3.54
C ALA A 29 11.46 7.74 5.00
N VAL A 30 11.42 8.74 5.88
CA VAL A 30 10.95 8.58 7.26
C VAL A 30 9.64 7.82 7.10
N ALA A 31 9.57 6.60 7.65
CA ALA A 31 8.36 5.80 7.61
C ALA A 31 7.19 6.72 7.94
N ALA A 32 6.23 6.83 7.02
CA ALA A 32 5.22 7.86 7.10
C ALA A 32 4.57 7.78 8.50
N PRO A 33 4.62 8.86 9.29
CA PRO A 33 4.05 8.85 10.62
C PRO A 33 2.58 8.47 10.45
N GLY A 34 2.16 7.42 11.16
CA GLY A 34 0.82 6.84 11.20
C GLY A 34 -0.07 7.03 9.95
N THR A 35 -0.18 6.04 9.06
CA THR A 35 -1.15 6.08 7.94
C THR A 35 -2.09 4.88 7.95
N ALA A 36 -3.29 5.05 7.38
CA ALA A 36 -4.22 3.94 7.19
C ALA A 36 -5.10 4.13 5.94
N HIS A 37 -5.46 3.03 5.28
CA HIS A 37 -6.44 3.03 4.20
C HIS A 37 -7.17 1.67 4.10
N ILE A 38 -8.40 1.68 3.60
CA ILE A 38 -9.22 0.45 3.57
C ILE A 38 -8.80 -0.53 2.49
N GLY A 39 -8.06 -0.06 1.48
CA GLY A 39 -7.41 -0.89 0.47
C GLY A 39 -6.86 -0.09 -0.70
N SER A 40 -6.15 -0.76 -1.58
CA SER A 40 -5.60 -0.22 -2.83
C SER A 40 -5.36 -1.37 -3.81
N ALA A 41 -5.14 -1.05 -5.08
CA ALA A 41 -4.80 -2.04 -6.09
C ALA A 41 -3.92 -1.41 -7.17
N ASN A 42 -2.92 -2.15 -7.63
CA ASN A 42 -2.15 -1.81 -8.81
C ASN A 42 -2.03 -3.04 -9.69
N LEU A 43 -2.71 -3.03 -10.83
CA LEU A 43 -2.88 -4.20 -11.68
C LEU A 43 -2.54 -3.87 -13.13
N VAL A 44 -1.92 -4.80 -13.82
CA VAL A 44 -1.82 -4.77 -15.29
C VAL A 44 -2.42 -6.05 -15.84
N ARG A 45 -3.42 -5.92 -16.71
CA ARG A 45 -4.07 -7.05 -17.38
C ARG A 45 -4.09 -6.79 -18.88
N LEU A 46 -3.54 -7.72 -19.67
CA LEU A 46 -3.43 -7.57 -21.13
C LEU A 46 -2.75 -6.25 -21.55
N GLY A 47 -1.75 -5.81 -20.79
CA GLY A 47 -1.05 -4.54 -21.01
C GLY A 47 -1.81 -3.27 -20.57
N ILE A 48 -3.02 -3.40 -20.03
CA ILE A 48 -3.83 -2.27 -19.57
C ILE A 48 -3.59 -2.07 -18.06
N PRO A 49 -3.00 -0.94 -17.63
CA PRO A 49 -2.84 -0.63 -16.22
C PRO A 49 -4.17 -0.19 -15.59
N THR A 50 -4.42 -0.62 -14.36
CA THR A 50 -5.53 -0.19 -13.52
C THR A 50 -5.02 0.05 -12.12
N THR A 51 -5.19 1.27 -11.63
CA THR A 51 -4.76 1.66 -10.29
C THR A 51 -5.95 2.16 -9.48
N LEU A 52 -6.17 1.54 -8.32
CA LEU A 52 -6.99 2.09 -7.26
C LEU A 52 -6.06 2.72 -6.24
N GLN A 53 -6.02 4.06 -6.21
CA GLN A 53 -5.31 4.82 -5.19
C GLN A 53 -5.80 4.41 -3.78
N PRO A 54 -5.00 4.59 -2.72
CA PRO A 54 -5.40 4.30 -1.36
C PRO A 54 -6.80 4.85 -1.04
N ILE A 55 -7.75 3.94 -0.79
CA ILE A 55 -9.16 4.26 -0.61
C ILE A 55 -9.38 4.68 0.85
N ALA A 56 -10.10 5.78 1.06
CA ALA A 56 -10.37 6.32 2.38
C ALA A 56 -9.08 6.46 3.19
N GLN A 57 -8.06 7.13 2.65
CA GLN A 57 -6.77 7.29 3.33
C GLN A 57 -6.86 8.30 4.48
N CYS A 58 -6.22 8.00 5.60
CA CYS A 58 -5.86 8.96 6.65
C CYS A 58 -4.35 9.00 6.87
N SER A 59 -3.89 10.07 7.52
CA SER A 59 -2.52 10.25 8.00
C SER A 59 -2.52 11.10 9.26
N VAL A 60 -1.62 10.85 10.21
CA VAL A 60 -1.43 11.74 11.38
C VAL A 60 -0.85 13.11 10.99
N THR A 61 -0.27 13.24 9.80
CA THR A 61 0.22 14.52 9.22
C THR A 61 -0.69 15.07 8.13
N GLY A 62 -1.79 14.38 7.83
CA GLY A 62 -2.74 14.74 6.78
C GLY A 62 -4.17 14.74 7.31
N PRO A 63 -5.17 14.38 6.48
CA PRO A 63 -6.52 14.21 6.99
C PRO A 63 -6.52 13.08 8.03
N SER A 64 -6.97 13.41 9.24
CA SER A 64 -7.03 12.45 10.36
C SER A 64 -8.12 11.40 10.18
N THR A 65 -9.02 11.57 9.21
CA THR A 65 -10.08 10.62 8.90
C THR A 65 -10.27 10.49 7.39
N GLY A 66 -10.65 9.29 6.95
CA GLY A 66 -11.02 9.00 5.57
C GLY A 66 -12.31 8.18 5.52
N SER A 67 -13.11 8.36 4.48
CA SER A 67 -14.32 7.56 4.24
C SER A 67 -14.53 7.34 2.75
N SER A 68 -15.08 6.19 2.40
CA SER A 68 -15.46 5.88 1.02
C SER A 68 -16.64 4.92 0.97
N GLY A 69 -17.47 5.07 -0.06
CA GLY A 69 -18.48 4.09 -0.44
C GLY A 69 -17.88 2.93 -1.24
N VAL A 70 -18.69 2.31 -2.08
CA VAL A 70 -18.24 1.19 -2.92
C VAL A 70 -17.28 1.67 -4.00
N VAL A 71 -16.12 1.01 -4.12
CA VAL A 71 -15.13 1.23 -5.18
C VAL A 71 -14.86 -0.09 -5.87
N SER A 72 -14.85 -0.11 -7.21
CA SER A 72 -14.66 -1.34 -7.98
C SER A 72 -13.94 -1.08 -9.29
N ALA A 73 -12.91 -1.86 -9.59
CA ALA A 73 -12.20 -1.85 -10.87
C ALA A 73 -11.49 -3.19 -11.12
N ALA A 74 -11.40 -3.61 -12.38
CA ALA A 74 -10.60 -4.76 -12.83
C ALA A 74 -10.80 -6.08 -12.04
N GLY A 75 -12.03 -6.35 -11.57
CA GLY A 75 -12.35 -7.54 -10.79
C GLY A 75 -11.93 -7.47 -9.31
N VAL A 76 -11.65 -6.27 -8.81
CA VAL A 76 -11.43 -5.95 -7.40
C VAL A 76 -12.54 -5.00 -6.96
N LYS A 77 -13.19 -5.31 -5.84
CA LYS A 77 -14.24 -4.48 -5.24
C LYS A 77 -14.00 -4.31 -3.74
N PHE A 78 -14.12 -3.08 -3.27
CA PHE A 78 -14.20 -2.72 -1.86
C PHE A 78 -15.62 -2.20 -1.60
N GLY A 79 -16.29 -2.73 -0.57
CA GLY A 79 -17.65 -2.33 -0.22
C GLY A 79 -17.77 -0.98 0.49
N GLY A 80 -16.64 -0.30 0.71
CA GLY A 80 -16.55 0.93 1.49
C GLY A 80 -16.07 0.69 2.91
N GLY A 81 -15.85 1.80 3.62
CA GLY A 81 -15.25 1.79 4.94
C GLY A 81 -14.69 3.14 5.34
N THR A 82 -14.02 3.15 6.49
CA THR A 82 -13.43 4.34 7.08
C THR A 82 -12.01 4.08 7.56
N SER A 83 -11.26 5.16 7.72
CA SER A 83 -9.97 5.15 8.40
C SER A 83 -9.86 6.31 9.37
N THR A 84 -9.04 6.14 10.40
CA THR A 84 -8.76 7.15 11.41
C THR A 84 -7.29 7.09 11.82
N CYS A 85 -6.67 8.26 11.89
CA CYS A 85 -5.27 8.46 12.22
C CYS A 85 -5.20 9.59 13.25
N THR A 86 -4.70 9.30 14.45
CA THR A 86 -4.65 10.25 15.57
C THR A 86 -3.30 10.26 16.24
N THR A 87 -2.90 11.41 16.75
CA THR A 87 -1.79 11.55 17.70
C THR A 87 -2.35 12.08 19.01
N ARG A 88 -1.96 11.49 20.14
CA ARG A 88 -2.25 12.00 21.47
C ARG A 88 -0.97 12.22 22.26
N VAL A 89 -0.95 13.26 23.10
CA VAL A 89 0.10 13.45 24.11
C VAL A 89 -0.24 12.57 25.30
N VAL A 90 0.67 11.68 25.66
CA VAL A 90 0.55 10.76 26.80
C VAL A 90 1.15 11.41 28.05
N ASP A 91 2.30 12.08 27.89
CA ASP A 91 2.94 12.88 28.93
C ASP A 91 3.50 14.17 28.32
N ALA A 92 3.00 15.32 28.79
CA ALA A 92 3.40 16.62 28.25
C ALA A 92 4.74 17.11 28.79
N ASP A 93 5.13 16.65 29.99
CA ASP A 93 6.37 17.08 30.66
C ASP A 93 7.57 16.30 30.11
N GLU A 94 7.37 15.04 29.73
CA GLU A 94 8.37 14.18 29.08
C GLU A 94 8.31 14.21 27.54
N GLY A 95 7.25 14.82 26.99
CA GLY A 95 7.06 14.92 25.54
C GLY A 95 6.58 13.63 24.87
N LEU A 96 6.03 12.69 25.65
CA LEU A 96 5.59 11.38 25.19
C LEU A 96 4.31 11.46 24.37
N THR A 97 4.34 10.84 23.20
CA THR A 97 3.20 10.79 22.27
C THR A 97 2.85 9.36 21.89
N GLU A 98 1.58 9.15 21.57
CA GLU A 98 1.08 7.91 20.96
C GLU A 98 0.38 8.25 19.65
N THR A 99 0.71 7.50 18.61
CA THR A 99 0.01 7.52 17.34
C THR A 99 -0.85 6.29 17.17
N LYS A 100 -2.04 6.46 16.60
CA LYS A 100 -2.93 5.35 16.26
C LYS A 100 -3.44 5.52 14.85
N SER A 101 -3.29 4.46 14.06
CA SER A 101 -3.76 4.36 12.68
C SER A 101 -4.67 3.15 12.54
N GLU A 102 -5.88 3.35 12.04
CA GLU A 102 -6.91 2.31 11.96
C GLU A 102 -7.65 2.40 10.63
N ALA A 103 -7.92 1.25 10.02
CA ALA A 103 -8.77 1.13 8.85
C ALA A 103 -9.79 0.01 9.06
N THR A 104 -11.07 0.32 8.81
CA THR A 104 -12.19 -0.61 8.89
C THR A 104 -12.93 -0.63 7.56
N GLY A 105 -13.17 -1.82 7.01
CA GLY A 105 -13.85 -1.99 5.74
C GLY A 105 -14.79 -3.18 5.70
N SER A 106 -15.60 -3.22 4.65
CA SER A 106 -16.58 -4.29 4.44
C SER A 106 -16.69 -4.73 2.99
N ASN A 107 -17.17 -5.95 2.79
CA ASN A 107 -17.53 -6.55 1.50
C ASN A 107 -16.44 -6.43 0.42
N PHE A 108 -15.21 -6.82 0.77
CA PHE A 108 -14.15 -6.98 -0.22
C PHE A 108 -14.47 -8.19 -1.09
N GLU A 109 -14.27 -8.05 -2.39
CA GLU A 109 -14.40 -9.13 -3.35
C GLU A 109 -13.28 -9.08 -4.39
N LEU A 110 -12.59 -10.22 -4.55
CA LEU A 110 -11.72 -10.49 -5.68
C LEU A 110 -12.42 -11.48 -6.63
N SER A 111 -12.80 -11.00 -7.80
CA SER A 111 -13.36 -11.79 -8.91
C SER A 111 -12.44 -11.85 -10.13
N ALA A 112 -11.29 -11.16 -10.08
CA ALA A 112 -10.30 -11.08 -11.14
C ALA A 112 -9.82 -12.43 -11.70
N LEU A 113 -9.87 -13.49 -10.90
CA LEU A 113 -9.37 -14.83 -11.22
C LEU A 113 -10.46 -15.79 -11.73
N VAL A 114 -11.74 -15.42 -11.65
CA VAL A 114 -12.87 -16.34 -11.93
C VAL A 114 -12.86 -16.86 -13.36
N LEU A 115 -12.51 -16.00 -14.33
CA LEU A 115 -12.43 -16.40 -15.74
C LEU A 115 -11.31 -17.42 -16.02
N LEU A 116 -10.37 -17.58 -15.10
CA LEU A 116 -9.26 -18.53 -15.17
C LEU A 116 -9.53 -19.79 -14.34
N GLY A 117 -10.78 -20.00 -13.93
CA GLY A 117 -11.15 -21.10 -13.02
C GLY A 117 -10.68 -20.89 -11.57
N GLY A 118 -10.14 -19.71 -11.25
CA GLY A 118 -9.72 -19.36 -9.91
C GLY A 118 -10.90 -19.00 -9.00
N PRO A 119 -10.67 -18.96 -7.68
CA PRO A 119 -11.74 -18.68 -6.72
C PRO A 119 -12.18 -17.22 -6.74
N ARG A 120 -13.46 -16.98 -6.43
CA ARG A 120 -13.97 -15.66 -6.03
C ARG A 120 -13.77 -15.48 -4.53
N ILE A 121 -12.80 -14.66 -4.13
CA ILE A 121 -12.49 -14.43 -2.71
C ILE A 121 -13.38 -13.32 -2.17
N LYS A 122 -13.95 -13.52 -0.97
CA LYS A 122 -14.61 -12.43 -0.25
C LYS A 122 -14.13 -12.33 1.19
N ILE A 123 -14.07 -11.10 1.68
CA ILE A 123 -13.89 -10.77 3.09
C ILE A 123 -15.10 -9.90 3.47
N GLY A 124 -15.93 -10.38 4.39
CA GLY A 124 -17.17 -9.70 4.76
C GLY A 124 -16.92 -8.42 5.54
N THR A 125 -16.09 -8.51 6.57
CA THR A 125 -15.65 -7.36 7.39
C THR A 125 -14.19 -7.50 7.73
N TRP A 126 -13.49 -6.38 7.88
CA TRP A 126 -12.14 -6.35 8.39
C TRP A 126 -11.82 -5.05 9.11
N LYS A 127 -10.85 -5.14 10.01
CA LYS A 127 -10.23 -4.03 10.70
C LYS A 127 -8.75 -4.33 10.87
N VAL A 128 -7.93 -3.31 10.65
CA VAL A 128 -6.51 -3.30 10.99
C VAL A 128 -6.21 -2.05 11.80
N SER A 129 -5.35 -2.19 12.81
CA SER A 129 -4.91 -1.09 13.66
C SER A 129 -3.43 -1.20 13.96
N CYS A 130 -2.77 -0.06 14.00
CA CYS A 130 -1.38 0.11 14.38
C CYS A 130 -1.34 1.19 15.46
N VAL A 131 -0.68 0.91 16.58
CA VAL A 131 -0.41 1.90 17.62
C VAL A 131 1.09 2.01 17.77
N GLY A 132 1.64 3.22 17.68
CA GLY A 132 3.05 3.50 17.96
C GLY A 132 3.14 4.39 19.19
N ASP A 133 3.98 4.03 20.15
CA ASP A 133 4.28 4.77 21.37
C ASP A 133 5.80 4.72 21.65
N ASN A 134 6.21 5.16 22.83
CA ASN A 134 7.60 5.18 23.26
C ASN A 134 8.18 3.76 23.51
N ASP A 135 7.33 2.77 23.78
CA ASP A 135 7.72 1.40 24.07
C ASP A 135 7.81 0.55 22.79
N GLY A 136 7.12 0.96 21.72
CA GLY A 136 7.27 0.38 20.39
C GLY A 136 6.03 0.52 19.53
N SER A 137 5.77 -0.52 18.71
CA SER A 137 4.59 -0.56 17.83
C SER A 137 3.76 -1.81 18.10
N THR A 138 2.45 -1.64 18.28
CA THR A 138 1.48 -2.71 18.51
C THR A 138 0.59 -2.90 17.28
N ALA A 139 0.46 -4.16 16.85
CA ALA A 139 -0.35 -4.57 15.71
C ALA A 139 -1.69 -5.19 16.15
N GLY A 140 -2.77 -4.86 15.43
CA GLY A 140 -4.09 -5.46 15.63
C GLY A 140 -4.81 -5.74 14.32
N TRP A 141 -5.47 -6.90 14.22
CA TRP A 141 -6.28 -7.27 13.06
C TRP A 141 -7.51 -8.06 13.48
N SER A 142 -8.61 -7.87 12.76
CA SER A 142 -9.76 -8.75 12.81
C SER A 142 -10.39 -8.81 11.42
N PHE A 143 -10.91 -9.96 11.03
CA PHE A 143 -11.69 -10.11 9.80
C PHE A 143 -12.62 -11.31 9.90
N GLY A 144 -13.70 -11.27 9.12
CA GLY A 144 -14.73 -12.30 9.13
C GLY A 144 -15.45 -12.40 7.78
N GLY A 145 -16.33 -13.40 7.68
CA GLY A 145 -17.10 -13.65 6.46
C GLY A 145 -16.23 -14.08 5.28
N LEU A 146 -15.15 -14.82 5.54
CA LEU A 146 -14.28 -15.35 4.50
C LEU A 146 -15.00 -16.40 3.66
N THR A 147 -14.99 -16.22 2.34
CA THR A 147 -15.51 -17.21 1.37
C THR A 147 -14.60 -17.29 0.14
N GLY A 148 -14.72 -18.38 -0.63
CA GLY A 148 -13.85 -18.64 -1.79
C GLY A 148 -12.49 -19.25 -1.44
N LEU A 149 -12.27 -19.58 -0.17
CA LEU A 149 -11.07 -20.23 0.34
C LEU A 149 -11.49 -21.52 1.04
N ALA A 150 -10.69 -22.58 0.95
CA ALA A 150 -10.84 -23.72 1.88
C ALA A 150 -10.54 -23.28 3.33
N ALA A 151 -10.71 -24.19 4.29
CA ALA A 151 -10.45 -23.90 5.69
C ALA A 151 -9.06 -23.27 5.91
N LEU A 152 -9.04 -22.21 6.72
CA LEU A 152 -7.81 -21.60 7.24
C LEU A 152 -7.47 -22.23 8.60
N PRO A 153 -6.20 -22.30 8.99
CA PRO A 153 -5.83 -22.78 10.32
C PRO A 153 -6.37 -21.85 11.41
N ASN A 154 -6.66 -22.44 12.57
CA ASN A 154 -7.11 -21.71 13.76
C ASN A 154 -6.26 -22.13 14.97
N PRO A 155 -5.49 -21.21 15.58
CA PRO A 155 -5.36 -19.78 15.24
C PRO A 155 -4.62 -19.56 13.92
N LEU A 156 -4.97 -18.49 13.19
CA LEU A 156 -4.26 -18.11 11.97
C LEU A 156 -2.95 -17.38 12.34
N PRO A 157 -1.78 -17.91 11.93
CA PRO A 157 -0.50 -17.26 12.20
C PRO A 157 -0.34 -15.96 11.41
N SER A 158 0.56 -15.08 11.87
CA SER A 158 0.98 -13.90 11.11
C SER A 158 1.70 -14.30 9.83
N ASN A 159 1.59 -13.47 8.79
CA ASN A 159 2.17 -13.71 7.46
C ASN A 159 1.73 -15.06 6.84
N TYR A 160 0.52 -15.54 7.13
CA TYR A 160 0.03 -16.80 6.58
C TYR A 160 -0.24 -16.67 5.08
N VAL A 161 0.53 -17.40 4.27
CA VAL A 161 0.41 -17.38 2.80
C VAL A 161 -0.49 -18.52 2.33
N ARG A 162 -1.34 -18.20 1.36
CA ARG A 162 -2.13 -19.21 0.65
C ARG A 162 -2.12 -18.99 -0.85
N GLU A 163 -1.99 -20.08 -1.58
CA GLU A 163 -2.09 -20.11 -3.04
C GLU A 163 -3.55 -20.06 -3.49
N LEU A 164 -3.81 -19.28 -4.55
CA LEU A 164 -5.08 -19.23 -5.25
C LEU A 164 -4.92 -19.97 -6.58
N LYS A 165 -5.54 -21.13 -6.69
CA LYS A 165 -5.35 -22.05 -7.82
C LYS A 165 -6.43 -21.91 -8.89
N GLY A 166 -6.04 -22.07 -10.14
CA GLY A 166 -6.93 -22.14 -11.31
C GLY A 166 -7.49 -23.55 -11.54
N SER A 167 -8.24 -23.70 -12.63
CA SER A 167 -8.82 -25.00 -13.01
C SER A 167 -7.79 -26.03 -13.45
N LEU A 168 -6.59 -25.60 -13.90
CA LEU A 168 -5.48 -26.47 -14.25
C LEU A 168 -4.54 -26.71 -13.05
N ASN A 169 -4.98 -26.36 -11.83
CA ASN A 169 -4.23 -26.49 -10.58
C ASN A 169 -2.93 -25.65 -10.52
N GLU A 170 -2.81 -24.66 -11.41
CA GLU A 170 -1.76 -23.67 -11.45
C GLU A 170 -1.98 -22.56 -10.41
N ASN A 171 -0.90 -22.01 -9.86
CA ASN A 171 -0.98 -20.88 -8.94
C ASN A 171 -1.21 -19.58 -9.72
N LEU A 172 -2.41 -19.02 -9.62
CA LEU A 172 -2.77 -17.76 -10.26
C LEU A 172 -2.35 -16.54 -9.43
N ALA A 173 -2.39 -16.69 -8.10
CA ALA A 173 -2.01 -15.64 -7.16
C ALA A 173 -1.64 -16.24 -5.80
N THR A 174 -1.05 -15.43 -4.94
CA THR A 174 -0.93 -15.71 -3.50
C THR A 174 -1.72 -14.68 -2.72
N ILE A 175 -2.29 -15.07 -1.58
CA ILE A 175 -2.87 -14.17 -0.59
C ILE A 175 -2.13 -14.35 0.73
N THR A 176 -1.56 -13.28 1.27
CA THR A 176 -0.90 -13.26 2.58
C THR A 176 -1.85 -12.60 3.56
N PHE A 177 -2.28 -13.33 4.58
CA PHE A 177 -3.12 -12.82 5.66
C PHE A 177 -2.28 -12.36 6.85
N LYS A 178 -2.78 -11.35 7.57
CA LYS A 178 -2.08 -10.75 8.73
C LYS A 178 -0.63 -10.44 8.38
N GLU A 179 -0.43 -9.76 7.25
CA GLU A 179 0.92 -9.42 6.80
C GLU A 179 1.50 -8.38 7.75
N VAL A 180 2.72 -8.63 8.19
CA VAL A 180 3.49 -7.75 9.08
C VAL A 180 4.86 -7.59 8.47
N ILE A 181 5.22 -6.35 8.18
CA ILE A 181 6.54 -5.96 7.68
C ILE A 181 7.16 -5.03 8.71
N THR A 182 8.30 -5.42 9.27
CA THR A 182 9.01 -4.68 10.32
C THR A 182 10.41 -4.30 9.82
N PRO A 183 10.61 -3.08 9.31
CA PRO A 183 11.94 -2.58 8.97
C PRO A 183 12.81 -2.40 10.23
N THR A 184 14.10 -2.12 10.02
CA THR A 184 15.08 -1.98 11.10
C THR A 184 14.90 -0.72 11.95
N ASP A 185 14.06 0.23 11.51
CA ASP A 185 13.76 1.48 12.21
C ASP A 185 12.65 1.34 13.27
N GLY A 186 12.13 0.13 13.48
CA GLY A 186 11.07 -0.16 14.45
C GLY A 186 9.67 0.18 13.96
N SER A 187 9.53 0.75 12.76
CA SER A 187 8.23 0.93 12.12
C SER A 187 7.59 -0.42 11.79
N ILE A 188 6.27 -0.43 11.68
CA ILE A 188 5.54 -1.61 11.23
C ILE A 188 4.53 -1.22 10.15
N THR A 189 4.50 -2.03 9.09
CA THR A 189 3.41 -2.01 8.09
C THR A 189 2.57 -3.26 8.28
N LEU A 190 1.26 -3.08 8.31
CA LEU A 190 0.29 -4.14 8.54
C LEU A 190 -0.72 -4.18 7.40
N ASN A 191 -0.99 -5.37 6.87
CA ASN A 191 -2.09 -5.59 5.94
C ASN A 191 -3.01 -6.71 6.45
N VAL A 192 -4.33 -6.54 6.33
CA VAL A 192 -5.28 -7.64 6.59
C VAL A 192 -5.04 -8.76 5.59
N ALA A 193 -5.00 -8.40 4.31
CA ALA A 193 -4.63 -9.31 3.24
C ALA A 193 -3.84 -8.59 2.15
N HIS A 194 -2.83 -9.27 1.61
CA HIS A 194 -2.06 -8.83 0.45
C HIS A 194 -2.12 -9.91 -0.62
N ILE A 195 -2.80 -9.60 -1.72
CA ILE A 195 -2.93 -10.50 -2.86
C ILE A 195 -1.89 -10.11 -3.91
N ARG A 196 -1.01 -11.04 -4.27
CA ARG A 196 0.00 -10.86 -5.33
C ARG A 196 -0.30 -11.78 -6.49
N PHE A 197 -0.49 -11.20 -7.68
CA PHE A 197 -0.76 -12.00 -8.87
C PHE A 197 0.52 -12.65 -9.39
N LEU A 198 0.37 -13.88 -9.88
CA LEU A 198 1.46 -14.66 -10.45
C LEU A 198 1.34 -14.70 -11.98
N PRO A 199 2.45 -14.93 -12.70
CA PRO A 199 2.46 -14.95 -14.17
C PRO A 199 1.36 -15.82 -14.83
N PRO A 200 1.00 -17.01 -14.31
CA PRO A 200 -0.07 -17.83 -14.89
C PRO A 200 -1.43 -17.13 -14.95
N SER A 201 -1.68 -16.12 -14.11
CA SER A 201 -2.93 -15.36 -14.17
C SER A 201 -3.04 -14.40 -15.36
N GLY A 202 -1.93 -14.09 -16.04
CA GLY A 202 -1.89 -13.00 -17.03
C GLY A 202 -2.15 -11.61 -16.43
N ILE A 203 -2.08 -11.48 -15.11
CA ILE A 203 -2.21 -10.24 -14.34
C ILE A 203 -0.90 -10.05 -13.58
N SER A 204 -0.37 -8.83 -13.57
CA SER A 204 0.75 -8.45 -12.69
C SER A 204 0.32 -7.41 -11.68
N GLY A 205 1.08 -7.33 -10.58
CA GLY A 205 0.85 -6.39 -9.48
C GLY A 205 0.10 -7.04 -8.32
N ASP A 206 -0.60 -6.21 -7.55
CA ASP A 206 -1.11 -6.60 -6.24
C ASP A 206 -2.36 -5.83 -5.81
N VAL A 207 -3.01 -6.35 -4.77
CA VAL A 207 -4.13 -5.74 -4.06
C VAL A 207 -3.86 -5.79 -2.57
N LEU A 208 -3.98 -4.64 -1.91
CA LEU A 208 -3.94 -4.52 -0.47
C LEU A 208 -5.35 -4.38 0.07
N VAL A 209 -5.67 -5.16 1.10
CA VAL A 209 -6.92 -5.05 1.86
C VAL A 209 -6.57 -4.65 3.28
N GLY A 210 -7.09 -3.49 3.71
CA GLY A 210 -6.85 -2.90 5.02
C GLY A 210 -5.36 -2.77 5.33
N ALA A 211 -4.81 -1.58 5.12
CA ALA A 211 -3.39 -1.30 5.35
C ALA A 211 -3.21 -0.22 6.41
N THR A 212 -2.23 -0.40 7.29
CA THR A 212 -1.78 0.63 8.24
C THR A 212 -0.27 0.66 8.36
N THR A 213 0.25 1.83 8.73
CA THR A 213 1.65 2.00 9.16
C THR A 213 1.67 2.73 10.49
N CYS A 214 2.62 2.40 11.35
CA CYS A 214 2.98 3.22 12.51
C CYS A 214 4.47 3.03 12.82
N SER A 215 5.01 3.98 13.58
CA SER A 215 6.38 3.97 14.05
C SER A 215 6.39 4.34 15.53
N PRO A 216 7.37 3.87 16.30
CA PRO A 216 7.57 4.34 17.67
C PRO A 216 7.68 5.86 17.67
N THR A 217 7.09 6.48 18.67
CA THR A 217 7.12 7.93 18.84
C THR A 217 7.79 8.28 20.16
N PRO A 218 8.61 9.34 20.22
CA PRO A 218 9.07 9.90 21.48
C PRO A 218 7.89 10.22 22.38
#